data_AF-A0A1H7LQF8-F1
#
_entry.id   AF-A0A1H7LQF8-F1
#
_cell.length_a   1.000
_cell.length_b   1.000
_cell.length_c   1.000
_cell.angle_alpha   90.00
_cell.angle_beta   90.00
_cell.angle_gamma   90.00
#
_symmetry.space_group_name_H-M   'P 1'
#
loop_
_entity.id
_entity.type
_entity.pdbx_description
1 polymer ?
#
loop_
_entity_poly.entity_id
_entity_poly.type
_entity_poly.pdbx_seq_one_letter_code
_entity_poly.pdbx_strand_id
1 'polypeptide(L)'
;MQTYAYPRSRFEPTVMVDLNAKAERERLSKSALKGFFKLAAAWKVRDEDARQLLGGLSNSTYYDWKKNPERTLEVDCITRISYLLGIYKALHIIYGDKLADEWVSLPNTNQIFEGRTPLAYMLGGGMLAMQTVRQLLDARRGGL
;
A
#
# COMPACT_ATOMS: atom_id res chain seq x y z
N MET A 1 9.11 -6.75 -46.02
CA MET A 1 9.03 -6.24 -44.62
C MET A 1 7.80 -6.85 -43.99
N GLN A 2 7.96 -7.68 -42.97
CA GLN A 2 6.83 -8.31 -42.27
C GLN A 2 6.39 -7.38 -41.13
N THR A 3 5.18 -6.86 -41.20
CA THR A 3 4.61 -5.97 -40.18
C THR A 3 4.09 -6.83 -39.02
N TYR A 4 4.76 -6.75 -37.87
CA TYR A 4 4.23 -7.33 -36.64
C TYR A 4 3.07 -6.47 -36.15
N ALA A 5 1.85 -7.02 -36.21
CA ALA A 5 0.67 -6.40 -35.60
C ALA A 5 0.40 -7.07 -34.26
N TYR A 6 0.28 -6.27 -33.20
CA TYR A 6 -0.11 -6.79 -31.88
C TYR A 6 -1.52 -7.39 -31.93
N PRO A 7 -1.77 -8.50 -31.22
CA PRO A 7 -3.12 -9.06 -31.09
C PRO A 7 -4.09 -8.01 -30.53
N ARG A 8 -5.30 -7.94 -31.10
CA ARG A 8 -6.35 -7.08 -30.57
C ARG A 8 -6.74 -7.53 -29.15
N SER A 9 -6.39 -6.73 -28.15
CA SER A 9 -6.80 -6.93 -26.77
C SER A 9 -8.06 -6.13 -26.46
N ARG A 10 -8.97 -6.70 -25.66
CA ARG A 10 -10.11 -5.97 -25.05
C ARG A 10 -9.72 -5.20 -23.79
N PHE A 11 -8.43 -5.16 -23.46
CA PHE A 11 -7.93 -4.43 -22.31
C PHE A 11 -8.09 -2.92 -22.54
N GLU A 12 -9.03 -2.31 -21.83
CA GLU A 12 -9.05 -0.85 -21.66
C GLU A 12 -7.92 -0.49 -20.68
N PRO A 13 -6.90 0.26 -21.11
CA PRO A 13 -5.86 0.67 -20.20
C PRO A 13 -6.48 1.62 -19.18
N THR A 14 -6.40 1.24 -17.90
CA THR A 14 -6.56 2.22 -16.82
C THR A 14 -5.64 3.40 -17.13
N VAL A 15 -6.18 4.63 -17.07
CA VAL A 15 -5.41 5.85 -17.30
C VAL A 15 -4.12 5.78 -16.47
N MET A 16 -2.98 5.86 -17.15
CA MET A 16 -1.68 5.81 -16.50
C MET A 16 -1.56 6.98 -15.52
N VAL A 17 -1.33 6.67 -14.25
CA VAL A 17 -1.04 7.70 -13.24
C VAL A 17 0.45 8.00 -13.31
N ASP A 18 0.82 9.15 -13.87
CA ASP A 18 2.21 9.61 -13.88
C ASP A 18 2.56 10.29 -12.56
N LEU A 19 3.16 9.54 -11.64
CA LEU A 19 3.62 10.10 -10.37
C LEU A 19 4.81 11.06 -10.52
N ASN A 20 5.48 11.13 -11.67
CA ASN A 20 6.51 12.14 -11.91
C ASN A 20 5.90 13.52 -12.16
N ALA A 21 4.66 13.57 -12.67
CA ALA A 21 3.92 14.81 -12.83
C ALA A 21 3.50 15.38 -11.46
N LYS A 22 3.98 16.59 -11.14
CA LYS A 22 3.69 17.27 -9.87
C LYS A 22 2.18 17.43 -9.63
N ALA A 23 1.42 17.80 -10.66
CA ALA A 23 -0.03 17.98 -10.57
C ALA A 23 -0.76 16.69 -10.15
N GLU A 24 -0.32 15.53 -10.65
CA GLU A 24 -0.88 14.24 -10.24
C GLU A 24 -0.55 13.90 -8.79
N ARG A 25 0.69 14.18 -8.35
CA ARG A 25 1.05 14.03 -6.94
C ARG A 25 0.22 14.93 -6.05
N GLU A 26 0.06 16.21 -6.40
CA GLU A 26 -0.78 17.18 -5.67
C GLU A 26 -2.23 16.65 -5.53
N ARG A 27 -2.81 16.17 -6.64
CA ARG A 27 -4.16 15.61 -6.69
C ARG A 27 -4.34 14.41 -5.76
N LEU A 28 -3.34 13.52 -5.67
CA LEU A 28 -3.43 12.27 -4.93
C LEU A 28 -3.06 12.40 -3.44
N SER A 29 -2.13 13.30 -3.10
CA SER A 29 -1.45 13.34 -1.80
C SER A 29 -2.39 13.46 -0.61
N LYS A 30 -3.36 14.38 -0.66
CA LYS A 30 -4.32 14.60 0.45
C LYS A 30 -5.16 13.37 0.73
N SER A 31 -5.64 12.70 -0.32
CA SER A 31 -6.44 11.47 -0.19
C SER A 31 -5.61 10.29 0.28
N ALA A 32 -4.36 10.18 -0.20
CA ALA A 32 -3.42 9.16 0.21
C ALA A 32 -3.12 9.24 1.71
N LEU A 33 -2.77 10.43 2.23
CA LEU A 33 -2.52 10.62 3.67
C LEU A 33 -3.75 10.30 4.51
N LYS A 34 -4.92 10.82 4.13
CA LYS A 34 -6.17 10.52 4.84
C LYS A 34 -6.47 9.03 4.87
N GLY A 35 -6.27 8.33 3.75
CA GLY A 35 -6.44 6.88 3.65
C GLY A 35 -5.45 6.14 4.54
N PHE A 36 -4.17 6.52 4.48
CA PHE A 36 -3.11 5.91 5.30
C PHE A 36 -3.42 6.02 6.79
N PHE A 37 -3.77 7.21 7.30
CA PHE A 37 -4.04 7.36 8.74
C PHE A 37 -5.28 6.60 9.20
N LYS A 38 -6.32 6.48 8.35
CA LYS A 38 -7.47 5.62 8.64
C LYS A 38 -7.09 4.15 8.69
N LEU A 39 -6.29 3.68 7.72
CA LEU A 39 -5.76 2.32 7.69
C LEU A 39 -4.90 2.03 8.92
N ALA A 40 -3.98 2.93 9.27
CA ALA A 40 -3.12 2.77 10.44
C ALA A 40 -3.93 2.66 11.74
N ALA A 41 -5.02 3.43 11.85
CA ALA A 41 -5.96 3.33 12.97
C ALA A 41 -6.72 1.99 12.98
N ALA A 42 -7.23 1.54 11.84
CA ALA A 42 -7.95 0.26 11.72
C ALA A 42 -7.08 -0.94 12.12
N TRP A 43 -5.84 -0.96 11.62
CA TRP A 43 -4.83 -1.97 11.96
C TRP A 43 -4.15 -1.76 13.32
N LYS A 44 -4.50 -0.69 14.05
CA LYS A 44 -3.89 -0.32 15.34
C LYS A 44 -2.36 -0.26 15.29
N VAL A 45 -1.83 0.23 14.17
CA VAL A 45 -0.39 0.40 13.96
C VAL A 45 0.13 1.47 14.91
N ARG A 46 1.22 1.18 15.61
CA ARG A 46 1.88 2.16 16.49
C ARG A 46 2.43 3.31 15.66
N ASP A 47 2.40 4.53 16.19
CA ASP A 47 2.88 5.71 15.45
C ASP A 47 4.36 5.56 15.02
N GLU A 48 5.19 4.83 15.78
CA GLU A 48 6.55 4.48 15.37
C GLU A 48 6.59 3.59 14.11
N ASP A 49 5.81 2.53 14.09
CA ASP A 49 5.75 1.61 12.96
C ASP A 49 5.14 2.31 11.74
N ALA A 50 4.12 3.15 11.94
CA ALA A 50 3.51 3.96 10.89
C ALA A 50 4.53 4.88 10.22
N ARG A 51 5.44 5.50 10.98
CA ARG A 51 6.56 6.29 10.43
C ARG A 51 7.48 5.46 9.57
N GLN A 52 7.81 4.23 9.99
CA GLN A 52 8.66 3.33 9.22
C GLN A 52 7.97 2.88 7.93
N LEU A 53 6.67 2.58 7.98
CA LEU A 53 5.88 2.26 6.79
C LEU A 53 5.89 3.41 5.76
N LEU A 54 5.94 4.66 6.22
CA LEU A 54 6.05 5.86 5.37
C LEU A 54 7.48 6.18 4.90
N GLY A 55 8.46 5.32 5.15
CA GLY A 55 9.85 5.53 4.73
C GLY A 55 10.75 6.20 5.78
N GLY A 56 10.40 6.07 7.06
CA GLY A 56 11.26 6.52 8.16
C GLY A 56 11.09 8.00 8.49
N LEU A 57 9.86 8.51 8.50
CA LEU A 57 9.59 9.90 8.86
C LEU A 57 10.05 10.21 10.30
N SER A 58 10.55 11.42 10.50
CA SER A 58 10.78 11.95 11.84
C SER A 58 9.46 12.09 12.61
N ASN A 59 9.54 12.12 13.93
CA ASN A 59 8.36 12.24 14.78
C ASN A 59 7.59 13.55 14.53
N SER A 60 8.30 14.67 14.40
CA SER A 60 7.71 15.98 14.12
C SER A 60 6.99 16.01 12.76
N THR A 61 7.63 15.49 11.72
CA THR A 61 7.04 15.40 10.38
C THR A 61 5.77 14.55 10.38
N TYR A 62 5.79 13.40 11.06
CA TYR A 62 4.63 12.51 11.13
C TYR A 62 3.41 13.17 11.80
N TYR A 63 3.59 13.82 12.95
CA TYR A 63 2.49 14.51 13.63
C TYR A 63 1.99 15.73 12.84
N ASP A 64 2.89 16.46 12.17
CA ASP A 64 2.49 17.54 11.27
C ASP A 64 1.65 17.01 10.10
N TRP A 65 2.02 15.88 9.50
CA TRP A 65 1.24 15.25 8.43
C TRP A 65 -0.13 14.76 8.91
N LYS A 66 -0.19 14.22 10.12
CA LYS A 66 -1.42 13.74 10.77
C LYS A 66 -2.40 14.89 11.05
N LYS A 67 -1.89 16.06 11.45
CA LYS A 67 -2.68 17.27 11.71
C LYS A 67 -3.04 18.02 10.42
N ASN A 68 -2.07 18.14 9.50
CA ASN A 68 -2.13 18.94 8.28
C ASN A 68 -1.82 18.06 7.07
N PRO A 69 -2.81 17.35 6.49
CA PRO A 69 -2.58 16.48 5.34
C PRO A 69 -2.44 17.23 4.00
N GLU A 70 -2.46 18.56 4.00
CA GLU A 70 -2.35 19.39 2.80
C GLU A 70 -0.89 19.61 2.43
N ARG A 71 -0.35 18.70 1.63
CA ARG A 71 1.01 18.76 1.09
C ARG A 71 1.12 17.88 -0.15
N THR A 72 2.16 18.12 -0.94
CA THR A 72 2.55 17.23 -2.03
C THR A 72 3.53 16.20 -1.50
N LEU A 73 3.18 14.93 -1.63
CA LEU A 73 4.05 13.81 -1.29
C LEU A 73 5.03 13.51 -2.41
N GLU A 74 6.15 12.90 -2.05
CA GLU A 74 7.09 12.31 -3.00
C GLU A 74 6.58 10.97 -3.56
N VAL A 75 7.11 10.58 -4.72
CA VAL A 75 6.71 9.36 -5.44
C VAL A 75 6.81 8.12 -4.55
N ASP A 76 7.90 7.97 -3.81
CA ASP A 76 8.12 6.84 -2.88
C ASP A 76 7.00 6.76 -1.81
N CYS A 77 6.65 7.90 -1.21
CA CYS A 77 5.62 7.95 -0.18
C CYS A 77 4.23 7.58 -0.73
N ILE A 78 3.85 8.14 -1.89
CA ILE A 78 2.58 7.78 -2.56
C ILE A 78 2.56 6.29 -2.90
N THR A 79 3.68 5.75 -3.38
CA THR A 79 3.81 4.33 -3.76
C THR A 79 3.64 3.40 -2.55
N ARG A 80 4.30 3.71 -1.43
CA ARG A 80 4.13 2.95 -0.17
C ARG A 80 2.69 2.97 0.32
N ILE A 81 2.05 4.14 0.34
CA ILE A 81 0.65 4.26 0.73
C ILE A 81 -0.26 3.47 -0.22
N SER A 82 0.00 3.52 -1.52
CA SER A 82 -0.75 2.74 -2.52
C SER A 82 -0.68 1.24 -2.27
N TYR A 83 0.50 0.70 -1.94
CA TYR A 83 0.63 -0.71 -1.56
C TYR A 83 -0.18 -1.04 -0.31
N LEU A 84 -0.06 -0.24 0.75
CA LEU A 84 -0.75 -0.47 2.02
C LEU A 84 -2.28 -0.43 1.85
N LEU A 85 -2.81 0.59 1.17
CA LEU A 85 -4.25 0.69 0.87
C LEU A 85 -4.73 -0.45 -0.02
N GLY A 86 -3.89 -0.90 -0.94
CA GLY A 86 -4.15 -2.06 -1.78
C GLY A 86 -4.25 -3.37 -0.99
N ILE A 87 -3.32 -3.58 -0.06
CA ILE A 87 -3.31 -4.72 0.86
C ILE A 87 -4.58 -4.70 1.70
N TYR A 88 -4.91 -3.55 2.31
CA TYR A 88 -6.14 -3.36 3.07
C TYR A 88 -7.38 -3.74 2.26
N LYS A 89 -7.54 -3.17 1.07
CA LYS A 89 -8.67 -3.47 0.19
C LYS A 89 -8.74 -4.96 -0.17
N ALA A 90 -7.61 -5.58 -0.49
CA ALA A 90 -7.57 -7.00 -0.84
C ALA A 90 -7.98 -7.90 0.34
N LEU A 91 -7.52 -7.58 1.55
CA LEU A 91 -7.89 -8.32 2.76
C LEU A 91 -9.41 -8.25 3.02
N HIS A 92 -10.03 -7.07 2.91
CA HIS A 92 -11.48 -6.93 3.10
C HIS A 92 -12.29 -7.72 2.07
N ILE A 93 -11.82 -7.80 0.82
CA ILE A 93 -12.45 -8.61 -0.22
C ILE A 93 -12.35 -10.11 0.11
N ILE A 94 -11.21 -10.58 0.60
CA ILE A 94 -10.94 -12.01 0.78
C ILE A 94 -11.50 -12.54 2.10
N TYR A 95 -11.40 -11.76 3.19
CA TYR A 95 -11.57 -12.26 4.56
C TYR A 95 -12.72 -11.60 5.35
N GLY A 96 -13.35 -10.56 4.81
CA GLY A 96 -14.33 -9.74 5.53
C GLY A 96 -13.70 -8.85 6.62
N ASP A 97 -14.49 -7.91 7.15
CA ASP A 97 -13.95 -6.75 7.88
C ASP A 97 -13.12 -7.11 9.12
N LYS A 98 -13.63 -7.96 10.00
CA LYS A 98 -12.94 -8.27 11.26
C LYS A 98 -11.57 -8.90 11.04
N LEU A 99 -11.53 -9.97 10.23
CA LEU A 99 -10.27 -10.66 9.98
C LEU A 99 -9.33 -9.79 9.14
N ALA A 100 -9.84 -8.99 8.21
CA ALA A 100 -9.03 -8.09 7.41
C ALA A 100 -8.27 -7.05 8.25
N ASP A 101 -8.91 -6.50 9.28
CA ASP A 101 -8.27 -5.53 10.19
C ASP A 101 -7.23 -6.18 11.12
N GLU A 102 -7.46 -7.42 11.55
CA GLU A 102 -6.56 -8.15 12.47
C GLU A 102 -5.40 -8.85 11.76
N TRP A 103 -5.57 -9.24 10.48
CA TRP A 103 -4.68 -10.13 9.74
C TRP A 103 -3.20 -9.72 9.76
N VAL A 104 -2.90 -8.42 9.67
CA VAL A 104 -1.52 -7.92 9.64
C VAL A 104 -0.77 -8.11 10.98
N SER A 105 -1.52 -8.28 12.07
CA SER A 105 -0.99 -8.46 13.43
C SER A 105 -0.91 -9.93 13.86
N LEU A 106 -1.57 -10.83 13.13
CA LEU A 106 -1.58 -12.26 13.45
C LEU A 106 -0.34 -12.95 12.86
N PRO A 107 0.24 -13.94 13.56
CA PRO A 107 1.25 -14.82 12.97
C PRO A 107 0.72 -15.46 11.68
N ASN A 108 1.53 -15.46 10.63
CA ASN A 108 1.13 -15.99 9.34
C ASN A 108 2.06 -17.12 8.89
N THR A 109 1.48 -18.26 8.58
CA THR A 109 2.22 -19.49 8.23
C THR A 109 2.69 -19.51 6.78
N ASN A 110 2.34 -18.52 5.96
CA ASN A 110 2.89 -18.43 4.61
C ASN A 110 4.41 -18.23 4.67
N GLN A 111 5.13 -19.00 3.86
CA GLN A 111 6.60 -19.05 3.88
C GLN A 111 7.29 -17.69 3.77
N ILE A 112 6.70 -16.71 3.08
CA ILE A 112 7.33 -15.39 2.92
C ILE A 112 7.50 -14.65 4.25
N PHE A 113 6.68 -14.98 5.25
CA PHE A 113 6.70 -14.32 6.55
C PHE A 113 7.70 -14.96 7.52
N GLU A 114 8.18 -16.18 7.25
CA GLU A 114 9.15 -16.88 8.10
C GLU A 114 8.74 -16.92 9.58
N GLY A 115 7.43 -17.14 9.84
CA GLY A 115 6.86 -17.16 11.19
C GLY A 115 6.60 -15.78 11.82
N ARG A 116 6.93 -14.68 11.13
CA ARG A 116 6.61 -13.31 11.56
C ARG A 116 5.17 -12.93 11.21
N THR A 117 4.70 -11.83 11.78
CA THR A 117 3.46 -11.20 11.34
C THR A 117 3.68 -10.47 10.01
N PRO A 118 2.64 -10.31 9.17
CA PRO A 118 2.75 -9.55 7.93
C PRO A 118 3.20 -8.10 8.16
N LEU A 119 2.77 -7.45 9.25
CA LEU A 119 3.24 -6.12 9.62
C LEU A 119 4.76 -6.10 9.89
N ALA A 120 5.27 -7.06 10.68
CA ALA A 120 6.71 -7.15 10.96
C ALA A 120 7.53 -7.40 9.69
N TYR A 121 7.02 -8.21 8.77
CA TYR A 121 7.63 -8.42 7.46
C TYR A 121 7.71 -7.13 6.63
N MET A 122 6.61 -6.37 6.55
CA MET A 122 6.57 -5.08 5.84
C MET A 122 7.49 -4.03 6.48
N LEU A 123 7.57 -3.99 7.81
CA LEU A 123 8.49 -3.10 8.52
C LEU A 123 9.96 -3.45 8.24
N GLY A 124 10.29 -4.74 8.25
CA GLY A 124 11.67 -5.21 8.04
C GLY A 124 12.16 -5.07 6.59
N GLY A 125 11.28 -5.30 5.60
CA GLY A 125 11.64 -5.25 4.17
C GLY A 125 11.21 -3.99 3.43
N GLY A 126 10.54 -3.05 4.11
CA GLY A 126 10.10 -1.78 3.54
C GLY A 126 9.19 -1.93 2.32
N MET A 127 9.40 -1.07 1.32
CA MET A 127 8.52 -1.00 0.14
C MET A 127 8.50 -2.32 -0.66
N LEU A 128 9.63 -3.02 -0.77
CA LEU A 128 9.68 -4.30 -1.49
C LEU A 128 8.87 -5.38 -0.78
N ALA A 129 8.92 -5.44 0.55
CA ALA A 129 8.06 -6.36 1.31
C ALA A 129 6.57 -6.01 1.16
N MET A 130 6.20 -4.73 1.15
CA MET A 130 4.82 -4.30 0.89
C MET A 130 4.35 -4.75 -0.50
N GLN A 131 5.20 -4.59 -1.52
CA GLN A 131 4.91 -5.07 -2.87
C GLN A 131 4.70 -6.60 -2.89
N THR A 132 5.57 -7.37 -2.24
CA THR A 132 5.44 -8.83 -2.14
C THR A 132 4.12 -9.24 -1.47
N VAL A 133 3.76 -8.60 -0.35
CA VAL A 133 2.48 -8.87 0.33
C VAL A 133 1.29 -8.53 -0.58
N ARG A 134 1.37 -7.41 -1.30
CA ARG A 134 0.33 -7.03 -2.27
C ARG A 134 0.17 -8.08 -3.37
N GLN A 135 1.26 -8.57 -3.94
CA GLN A 135 1.26 -9.62 -4.96
C GLN A 135 0.67 -10.93 -4.42
N LEU A 136 1.04 -11.33 -3.19
CA LEU A 136 0.46 -12.51 -2.53
C LEU A 136 -1.07 -12.40 -2.44
N LEU A 137 -1.60 -11.24 -2.04
CA LEU A 137 -3.04 -11.04 -1.90
C LEU A 137 -3.76 -10.91 -3.24
N ASP A 138 -3.14 -10.25 -4.23
CA ASP A 138 -3.69 -10.17 -5.58
C ASP A 138 -3.78 -11.57 -6.22
N ALA A 139 -2.78 -12.45 -6.00
CA ALA A 139 -2.81 -13.84 -6.44
C ALA A 139 -3.93 -14.64 -5.76
N ARG A 140 -4.17 -14.43 -4.46
CA ARG A 140 -5.30 -15.05 -3.75
C ARG A 140 -6.65 -14.57 -4.26
N ARG A 141 -6.76 -13.29 -4.63
CA ARG A 141 -7.99 -12.72 -5.20
C ARG A 141 -8.26 -13.20 -6.62
N GLY A 142 -7.23 -13.34 -7.46
CA GLY A 142 -7.36 -13.79 -8.85
C GLY A 142 -7.65 -15.29 -9.00
N GLY A 143 -7.52 -16.07 -7.92
CA GLY A 143 -7.94 -17.47 -7.85
C GLY A 143 -9.34 -17.70 -7.25
N LEU A 144 -10.08 -16.63 -6.94
CA LEU A 144 -11.51 -16.66 -6.56
C LEU A 144 -12.40 -16.56 -7.80
#